data_AF-A0A1M7Z3Q0-F1
#
_entry.id   AF-A0A1M7Z3Q0-F1
#
_cell.length_a   1.000
_cell.length_b   1.000
_cell.length_c   1.000
_cell.angle_alpha   90.00
_cell.angle_beta   90.00
_cell.angle_gamma   90.00
#
_symmetry.space_group_name_H-M   'P 1'
#
loop_
_entity.id
_entity.type
_entity.pdbx_description
1 polymer ?
#
loop_
_entity_poly.entity_id
_entity_poly.type
_entity_poly.pdbx_seq_one_letter_code
_entity_poly.pdbx_strand_id
1 'polypeptide(L)'
;MWFQDEVRFGQRNTTTRIWAEKGTRPRAIQQQQFEYAYLYGAVCINTGEVEAIVSPVNNVEAMREHLKLISDATPVGKHSVIVMDQASWHQSYLAKAYSNLTIIHIPPYSPELNSIEQVWSWLRQNG
;
A
#
# COMPACT_ATOMS: atom_id res chain seq x y z
N MET A 1 -15.57 8.63 4.46
CA MET A 1 -15.40 7.23 4.02
C MET A 1 -14.07 7.14 3.32
N TRP A 2 -13.23 6.21 3.78
CA TRP A 2 -11.85 6.04 3.34
C TRP A 2 -11.74 4.72 2.57
N PHE A 3 -11.09 4.75 1.42
CA PHE A 3 -10.68 3.55 0.69
C PHE A 3 -9.20 3.35 0.94
N GLN A 4 -8.83 2.19 1.47
CA GLN A 4 -7.46 1.85 1.84
C GLN A 4 -6.98 0.67 1.01
N ASP A 5 -5.71 0.72 0.62
CA ASP A 5 -5.03 -0.35 -0.13
C ASP A 5 -3.52 -0.34 0.14
N GLU A 6 -2.88 -1.45 -0.17
CA GLU A 6 -1.44 -1.62 -0.13
C GLU A 6 -0.87 -1.90 -1.49
N VAL A 7 0.22 -1.20 -1.80
CA VAL A 7 1.03 -1.52 -2.96
C VAL A 7 2.46 -1.81 -2.53
N ARG A 8 3.03 -2.84 -3.14
CA ARG A 8 4.44 -3.19 -2.98
C ARG A 8 5.25 -2.50 -4.08
N PHE A 9 6.16 -1.65 -3.68
CA PHE A 9 7.20 -1.10 -4.56
C PHE A 9 8.48 -1.90 -4.37
N GLY A 10 9.08 -2.35 -5.47
CA GLY A 10 10.36 -3.05 -5.46
C GLY A 10 11.23 -2.55 -6.60
N GLN A 11 12.44 -2.13 -6.29
CA GLN A 11 13.41 -1.79 -7.32
C GLN A 11 13.98 -3.08 -7.89
N ARG A 12 13.59 -3.40 -9.13
CA ARG A 12 14.20 -4.50 -9.88
C ARG A 12 15.39 -3.91 -10.63
N ASN A 13 16.62 -4.28 -10.25
CA ASN A 13 17.80 -3.87 -11.01
C ASN A 13 17.62 -4.28 -12.48
N THR A 14 17.71 -3.29 -13.37
CA THR A 14 17.60 -3.48 -14.82
C THR A 14 18.73 -4.40 -15.29
N THR A 15 18.42 -5.32 -16.20
CA THR A 15 19.42 -6.20 -16.82
C THR A 15 20.43 -5.36 -17.60
N THR A 16 21.59 -5.06 -17.02
CA THR A 16 22.67 -4.35 -17.72
C THR A 16 23.30 -5.29 -18.75
N ARG A 17 23.33 -4.89 -20.04
CA ARG A 17 24.17 -5.57 -21.04
C ARG A 17 25.63 -5.24 -20.74
N ILE A 18 26.46 -6.26 -20.61
CA ILE A 18 27.91 -6.16 -20.42
C ILE A 18 28.61 -6.52 -21.73
N TRP A 19 29.53 -5.67 -22.19
CA TRP A 19 30.43 -6.00 -23.29
C TRP A 19 31.50 -6.97 -22.78
N ALA A 20 31.72 -8.05 -23.52
CA ALA A 20 32.70 -9.08 -23.16
C ALA A 20 33.46 -9.54 -24.41
N GLU A 21 34.70 -9.97 -24.20
CA GLU A 21 35.57 -10.43 -25.27
C GLU A 21 35.00 -11.70 -25.93
N LYS A 22 35.11 -11.78 -27.26
CA LYS A 22 34.53 -12.87 -28.06
C LYS A 22 35.12 -14.22 -27.62
N GLY A 23 34.29 -15.07 -27.01
CA GLY A 23 34.70 -16.37 -26.45
C GLY A 23 34.63 -16.46 -24.92
N THR A 24 34.34 -15.34 -24.23
CA THR A 24 34.15 -15.33 -22.78
C THR A 24 32.68 -15.39 -22.38
N ARG A 25 32.38 -16.05 -21.25
CA ARG A 25 31.02 -16.14 -20.68
C ARG A 25 30.97 -15.38 -19.36
N PRO A 26 30.73 -14.05 -19.38
CA PRO A 26 30.66 -13.28 -18.15
C PRO A 26 29.42 -13.70 -17.34
N ARG A 27 29.60 -13.89 -16.03
CA ARG A 27 28.49 -14.09 -15.11
C ARG A 27 28.01 -12.72 -14.61
N ALA A 28 26.88 -12.25 -15.13
CA ALA A 28 26.14 -11.18 -14.48
C ALA A 28 25.48 -11.76 -13.22
N ILE A 29 25.96 -11.39 -12.04
CA ILE A 29 25.31 -11.75 -10.78
C ILE A 29 24.09 -10.84 -10.68
N GLN A 30 22.90 -11.39 -10.89
CA GLN A 30 21.68 -10.71 -10.45
C GLN A 30 21.72 -10.67 -8.92
N GLN A 31 21.92 -9.48 -8.35
CA GLN A 31 21.65 -9.29 -6.94
C GLN A 31 20.15 -9.53 -6.71
N GLN A 32 19.82 -10.66 -6.09
CA GLN A 32 18.49 -10.99 -5.58
C GLN A 32 18.16 -10.28 -4.27
N GLN A 33 18.96 -9.28 -3.88
CA GLN A 33 18.61 -8.38 -2.78
C GLN A 33 17.57 -7.41 -3.32
N PHE A 34 16.32 -7.85 -3.28
CA PHE A 34 15.20 -6.99 -3.56
C PHE A 34 14.94 -6.13 -2.33
N GLU A 35 15.22 -4.84 -2.42
CA GLU A 35 14.66 -3.87 -1.48
C GLU A 35 13.19 -3.68 -1.88
N TYR A 36 12.31 -4.15 -1.00
CA TYR A 36 10.87 -3.96 -1.13
C TYR A 36 10.43 -2.96 -0.07
N ALA A 37 9.60 -2.00 -0.48
CA ALA A 37 8.85 -1.15 0.40
C ALA A 37 7.36 -1.38 0.15
N TYR A 38 6.58 -1.36 1.21
CA TYR A 38 5.13 -1.40 1.19
C TYR A 38 4.62 0.01 1.43
N LEU A 39 3.75 0.49 0.55
CA LEU A 39 3.04 1.74 0.72
C LEU A 39 1.59 1.43 1.07
N TYR A 40 1.18 1.84 2.26
CA TYR A 40 -0.21 1.81 2.70
C TYR A 40 -0.79 3.19 2.40
N GLY A 41 -1.82 3.25 1.58
CA GLY A 41 -2.49 4.49 1.23
C GLY A 41 -3.97 4.41 1.54
N ALA A 42 -4.56 5.53 1.95
CA ALA A 42 -5.99 5.69 2.06
C ALA A 42 -6.44 7.03 1.48
N VAL A 43 -7.56 7.02 0.78
CA VAL A 43 -8.19 8.23 0.22
C VAL A 43 -9.60 8.41 0.78
N CYS A 44 -9.88 9.61 1.27
CA CYS A 44 -11.22 9.99 1.72
C CYS A 44 -12.05 10.49 0.53
N ILE A 45 -13.11 9.77 0.18
CA ILE A 45 -13.95 10.17 -0.97
C ILE A 45 -14.78 11.43 -0.70
N ASN A 46 -15.00 11.75 0.58
CA ASN A 46 -15.83 12.88 0.99
C ASN A 46 -15.05 14.21 0.98
N THR A 47 -13.76 14.17 1.29
CA THR A 47 -12.91 15.37 1.44
C THR A 47 -11.82 15.45 0.37
N GLY A 48 -11.48 14.34 -0.28
CA GLY A 48 -10.33 14.25 -1.20
C GLY A 48 -8.98 14.15 -0.48
N GLU A 49 -8.98 14.02 0.84
CA GLU A 49 -7.76 13.87 1.64
C GLU A 49 -7.12 12.51 1.41
N VAL A 50 -5.79 12.46 1.48
CA VAL A 50 -4.98 11.26 1.29
C VAL A 50 -4.04 11.10 2.46
N GLU A 51 -4.07 9.93 3.08
CA GLU A 51 -3.13 9.52 4.13
C GLU A 51 -2.29 8.36 3.61
N ALA A 52 -0.97 8.38 3.83
CA ALA A 52 -0.10 7.31 3.36
C ALA A 52 1.13 7.10 4.24
N ILE A 53 1.56 5.84 4.39
CA ILE A 53 2.79 5.48 5.11
C ILE A 53 3.59 4.45 4.31
N VAL A 54 4.91 4.66 4.26
CA VAL A 54 5.87 3.72 3.67
C VAL A 54 6.46 2.86 4.79
N SER A 55 6.40 1.55 4.65
CA SER A 55 7.03 0.60 5.55
C SER A 55 7.94 -0.36 4.78
N PRO A 56 9.16 -0.67 5.27
CA PRO A 56 10.04 -1.66 4.63
C PRO A 56 9.49 -3.10 4.75
N VAL A 57 8.51 -3.33 5.62
CA VAL A 57 7.93 -4.67 5.87
C VAL A 57 6.41 -4.61 5.87
N ASN A 58 5.78 -5.68 5.36
CA ASN A 58 4.34 -5.87 5.52
C ASN A 58 4.08 -6.40 6.93
N ASN A 59 3.59 -5.55 7.84
CA ASN A 59 3.31 -5.93 9.21
C ASN A 59 2.07 -5.21 9.76
N VAL A 60 1.51 -5.80 10.82
CA VAL A 60 0.32 -5.28 11.51
C VAL A 60 0.58 -3.92 12.17
N GLU A 61 1.82 -3.64 12.55
CA GLU A 61 2.17 -2.39 13.24
C GLU A 61 2.12 -1.18 12.29
N ALA A 62 2.62 -1.31 11.05
CA ALA A 62 2.49 -0.29 10.02
C ALA A 62 1.01 -0.02 9.68
N MET A 63 0.17 -1.07 9.66
CA MET A 63 -1.27 -0.91 9.51
C MET A 63 -1.89 -0.14 10.68
N ARG A 64 -1.47 -0.40 11.93
CA ARG A 64 -1.96 0.36 13.10
C ARG A 64 -1.56 1.83 13.04
N GLU A 65 -0.34 2.13 12.64
CA GLU A 65 0.14 3.50 12.44
C GLU A 65 -0.65 4.18 11.33
N HIS A 66 -0.92 3.49 10.23
CA HIS A 66 -1.77 4.01 9.16
C HIS A 66 -3.20 4.31 9.63
N LEU A 67 -3.82 3.39 10.39
CA LEU A 67 -5.15 3.61 10.98
C LEU A 67 -5.15 4.80 11.97
N LYS A 68 -4.04 5.03 12.69
CA LYS A 68 -3.90 6.20 13.57
C LYS A 68 -3.98 7.49 12.77
N LEU A 69 -3.28 7.59 11.63
CA LEU A 69 -3.33 8.76 10.76
C LEU A 69 -4.78 9.05 10.31
N ILE A 70 -5.52 8.01 9.90
CA ILE A 70 -6.93 8.15 9.49
C ILE A 70 -7.80 8.58 10.68
N SER A 71 -7.57 8.03 11.88
CA SER A 71 -8.27 8.45 13.10
C SER A 71 -8.03 9.93 13.40
N ASP A 72 -6.78 10.38 13.33
CA ASP A 72 -6.39 11.75 13.65
C ASP A 72 -6.89 12.74 12.57
N ALA A 73 -6.94 12.32 11.30
CA ALA A 73 -7.55 13.07 10.20
C ALA A 73 -9.08 13.11 10.27
N THR A 74 -9.73 12.26 11.08
CA THR A 74 -11.18 12.24 11.21
C THR A 74 -11.65 13.44 12.03
N PRO A 75 -12.53 14.31 11.48
CA PRO A 75 -13.01 15.48 12.23
C PRO A 75 -13.72 15.10 13.53
N VAL A 76 -13.54 15.92 14.56
CA VAL A 76 -14.17 15.71 15.88
C VAL A 76 -15.68 15.55 15.74
N GLY A 77 -16.22 14.50 16.37
CA GLY A 77 -17.64 14.16 16.32
C GLY A 77 -18.09 13.41 15.06
N LYS A 78 -17.16 13.07 14.15
CA LYS A 78 -17.43 12.19 13.01
C LYS A 78 -16.86 10.80 13.21
N HIS A 79 -17.40 9.85 12.44
CA HIS A 79 -16.96 8.47 12.41
C HIS A 79 -16.46 8.13 11.01
N SER A 80 -15.26 7.56 10.93
CA SER A 80 -14.64 7.16 9.68
C SER A 80 -14.86 5.67 9.41
N VAL A 81 -15.49 5.39 8.27
CA VAL A 81 -15.59 4.04 7.73
C VAL A 81 -14.44 3.84 6.75
N ILE A 82 -13.68 2.77 6.95
CA ILE A 82 -12.52 2.38 6.15
C ILE A 82 -12.89 1.13 5.37
N VAL A 83 -12.77 1.20 4.06
CA VAL A 83 -13.06 0.12 3.12
C VAL A 83 -11.72 -0.50 2.71
N MET A 84 -11.57 -1.79 2.95
CA MET A 84 -10.35 -2.55 2.67
C MET A 84 -10.69 -3.82 1.88
N ASP A 85 -9.75 -4.30 1.05
CA ASP A 85 -9.89 -5.63 0.46
C ASP A 85 -9.73 -6.75 1.53
N GLN A 86 -10.00 -8.00 1.15
CA GLN A 86 -9.85 -9.15 2.05
C GLN A 86 -8.45 -9.79 1.97
N ALA A 87 -7.39 -9.01 1.92
CA ALA A 87 -6.06 -9.56 2.16
C ALA A 87 -5.99 -10.14 3.59
N SER A 88 -5.35 -11.30 3.77
CA SER A 88 -5.31 -12.10 5.00
C SER A 88 -4.81 -11.34 6.27
N TRP A 89 -4.20 -10.17 6.07
CA TRP A 89 -3.60 -9.29 7.07
C TRP A 89 -4.56 -8.16 7.50
N HIS A 90 -5.67 -7.95 6.79
CA HIS A 90 -6.71 -6.97 7.10
C HIS A 90 -7.61 -7.50 8.20
N GLN A 91 -7.11 -7.45 9.42
CA GLN A 91 -7.83 -7.97 10.55
C GLN A 91 -8.71 -6.88 11.14
N SER A 92 -10.03 -7.04 11.01
CA SER A 92 -11.07 -6.10 11.48
C SER A 92 -10.92 -5.67 12.94
N TYR A 93 -10.25 -6.46 13.79
CA TYR A 93 -9.99 -6.07 15.18
C TYR A 93 -9.02 -4.89 15.32
N LEU A 94 -8.23 -4.55 14.29
CA LEU A 94 -7.29 -3.43 14.36
C LEU A 94 -8.00 -2.08 14.56
N ALA A 95 -9.22 -1.95 14.04
CA ALA A 95 -10.07 -0.78 14.30
C ALA A 95 -10.64 -0.74 15.73
N LYS A 96 -10.68 -1.85 16.48
CA LYS A 96 -11.20 -1.85 17.86
C LYS A 96 -10.37 -0.98 18.81
N ALA A 97 -9.13 -0.66 18.43
CA ALA A 97 -8.28 0.26 19.17
C ALA A 97 -8.75 1.72 19.08
N TYR A 98 -9.65 2.04 18.15
CA TYR A 98 -10.10 3.40 17.86
C TYR A 98 -11.62 3.50 18.00
N SER A 99 -12.12 4.50 18.73
CA SER A 99 -13.56 4.67 18.98
C SER A 99 -14.31 5.31 17.81
N ASN A 100 -13.59 5.92 16.87
CA ASN A 100 -14.08 6.69 15.74
C ASN A 100 -13.87 6.00 14.39
N LEU A 101 -13.40 4.74 14.38
CA LEU A 101 -13.13 3.99 13.15
C LEU A 101 -13.98 2.73 13.06
N THR A 102 -14.31 2.33 11.82
CA THR A 102 -14.87 1.01 11.52
C THR A 102 -14.33 0.52 10.19
N ILE A 103 -13.88 -0.73 10.17
CA ILE A 103 -13.39 -1.39 8.95
C ILE A 103 -14.55 -2.19 8.33
N ILE A 104 -14.74 -2.01 7.02
CA ILE A 104 -15.62 -2.80 6.17
C ILE A 104 -14.76 -3.49 5.13
N HIS A 105 -14.89 -4.82 5.02
CA HIS A 105 -14.21 -5.59 4.00
C HIS A 105 -15.10 -5.74 2.76
N ILE A 106 -14.55 -5.45 1.59
CA ILE A 106 -15.21 -5.78 0.32
C ILE A 106 -15.07 -7.27 0.00
N PRO A 107 -16.00 -7.89 -0.74
CA PRO A 107 -15.83 -9.27 -1.19
C PRO A 107 -14.51 -9.45 -1.95
N PRO A 108 -13.85 -10.61 -1.80
CA PRO A 108 -12.56 -10.86 -2.43
C PRO A 108 -12.69 -10.82 -3.97
N TYR A 109 -11.63 -10.35 -4.64
CA TYR A 109 -11.52 -10.25 -6.10
C TYR A 109 -12.42 -9.21 -6.80
N SER A 110 -12.69 -8.06 -6.17
CA SER A 110 -13.39 -6.93 -6.80
C SER A 110 -12.51 -5.66 -6.93
N PRO A 111 -11.39 -5.70 -7.67
CA PRO A 111 -10.49 -4.55 -7.86
C PRO A 111 -11.18 -3.35 -8.51
N GLU A 112 -12.18 -3.60 -9.34
CA GLU A 112 -13.03 -2.58 -9.99
C GLU A 112 -13.89 -1.73 -9.03
N LEU A 113 -14.02 -2.14 -7.76
CA LEU A 113 -14.69 -1.37 -6.71
C LEU A 113 -13.72 -0.58 -5.82
N ASN A 114 -12.41 -0.71 -6.05
CA ASN A 114 -11.40 -0.04 -5.24
C ASN A 114 -10.89 1.22 -5.96
N SER A 115 -11.49 2.37 -5.68
CA SER A 115 -11.18 3.67 -6.31
C SER A 115 -9.73 4.13 -6.10
N ILE A 116 -9.01 3.53 -5.15
CA ILE A 116 -7.59 3.80 -4.92
C ILE A 116 -6.67 3.22 -6.01
N GLU A 117 -7.11 2.25 -6.81
CA GLU A 117 -6.33 1.75 -7.94
C GLU A 117 -6.02 2.86 -8.96
N GLN A 118 -6.92 3.85 -9.09
CA GLN A 118 -6.71 5.03 -9.94
C GLN A 118 -5.59 5.93 -9.37
N VAL A 119 -5.55 6.11 -8.05
CA VAL A 119 -4.49 6.86 -7.36
C VAL A 119 -3.15 6.15 -7.53
N TRP A 120 -3.11 4.82 -7.39
CA TRP A 120 -1.89 4.05 -7.64
C TRP A 120 -1.44 4.08 -9.09
N SER A 121 -2.37 4.02 -10.04
CA SER A 121 -2.04 4.17 -11.46
C SER A 121 -1.39 5.52 -11.73
N TRP A 122 -1.93 6.61 -11.14
CA TRP A 122 -1.33 7.94 -11.26
C TRP A 122 0.08 8.01 -10.64
N LEU A 123 0.27 7.46 -9.44
CA LEU A 123 1.58 7.42 -8.77
C LEU A 123 2.62 6.62 -9.55
N ARG A 124 2.24 5.50 -10.17
CA ARG A 124 3.14 4.69 -11.01
C ARG A 124 3.53 5.36 -12.33
N GLN A 125 2.69 6.26 -12.85
CA GLN A 125 2.95 6.99 -14.10
C GLN A 125 3.78 8.27 -13.89
N ASN A 126 3.76 8.82 -12.67
CA ASN A 126 4.39 10.10 -12.34
C ASN A 126 5.55 10.00 -11.35
N GLY A 127 5.98 8.79 -10.98
CA GLY A 127 7.18 8.51 -10.19
C GLY A 127 8.30 7.97 -11.06
#